data_AF-A0A6I6HJK6-F1
#
_entry.id   AF-A0A6I6HJK6-F1
#
_cell.length_a   1.000
_cell.length_b   1.000
_cell.length_c   1.000
_cell.angle_alpha   90.00
_cell.angle_beta   90.00
_cell.angle_gamma   90.00
#
_symmetry.space_group_name_H-M   'P 1'
#
loop_
_entity.id
_entity.type
_entity.pdbx_description
1 polymer ?
#
loop_
_entity_poly.entity_id
_entity_poly.type
_entity_poly.pdbx_seq_one_letter_code
_entity_poly.pdbx_strand_id
1 'polypeptide(L)'
;MSALRSIAVTVIEVEEGAYRWRLVELGDEELGQGWSVLRQQPRAMKTYKAAMAAGLVELQKMIGDLDLGPREEEEPGRAKPAKKSGPVFGFGFGLPKLG
;
A
#
# COMPACT_ATOMS: atom_id res chain seq x y z
N MET A 1 -13.75 2.98 5.96
CA MET A 1 -12.43 3.33 5.43
C MET A 1 -11.78 2.00 5.09
N SER A 2 -11.71 1.71 3.81
CA SER A 2 -11.06 0.53 3.28
C SER A 2 -9.57 0.51 3.59
N ALA A 3 -8.98 -0.68 3.49
CA ALA A 3 -7.55 -0.87 3.71
C ALA A 3 -6.73 -0.04 2.70
N LEU A 4 -5.55 0.40 3.13
CA LEU A 4 -4.59 1.06 2.23
C LEU A 4 -3.98 0.00 1.30
N ARG A 5 -3.92 0.31 0.01
CA ARG A 5 -3.24 -0.54 -0.97
C ARG A 5 -1.74 -0.29 -0.92
N SER A 6 -0.98 -1.37 -0.77
CA SER A 6 0.49 -1.33 -0.70
C SER A 6 1.08 -1.30 -2.11
N ILE A 7 1.06 -0.14 -2.77
CA ILE A 7 1.58 0.05 -4.13
C ILE A 7 2.96 0.71 -4.10
N ALA A 8 3.94 0.10 -4.76
CA ALA A 8 5.28 0.64 -4.93
C ALA A 8 5.57 1.02 -6.39
N VAL A 9 6.27 2.15 -6.57
CA VAL A 9 6.91 2.48 -7.85
C VAL A 9 8.32 1.87 -7.84
N THR A 10 8.59 1.00 -8.79
CA THR A 10 9.93 0.45 -9.02
C THR A 10 10.44 0.91 -10.38
N VAL A 11 11.76 1.02 -10.52
CA VAL A 11 12.42 1.29 -11.81
C VAL A 11 13.40 0.17 -12.08
N ILE A 12 13.34 -0.35 -13.30
CA ILE A 12 14.23 -1.40 -13.78
C ILE A 12 15.00 -0.91 -14.99
N GLU A 13 16.20 -1.43 -15.19
CA GLU A 13 16.97 -1.29 -16.43
C GLU A 13 16.71 -2.54 -17.28
N VAL A 14 16.10 -2.37 -18.45
CA VAL A 14 15.76 -3.49 -19.35
C VAL A 14 16.89 -3.83 -20.32
N GLU A 15 17.66 -2.82 -20.69
CA GLU A 15 18.88 -2.85 -21.50
C GLU A 15 19.78 -1.74 -20.97
N GLU A 16 21.08 -1.78 -21.25
CA GLU A 16 22.02 -0.76 -20.78
C GLU A 16 21.56 0.66 -21.17
N GLY A 17 21.36 1.52 -20.16
CA GLY A 17 20.87 2.89 -20.34
C GLY A 17 19.37 3.01 -20.67
N ALA A 18 18.61 1.92 -20.64
CA ALA A 18 17.18 1.89 -20.96
C ALA A 18 16.35 1.49 -19.74
N TYR A 19 15.64 2.45 -19.15
CA TYR A 19 14.92 2.29 -17.88
C TYR A 19 13.41 2.25 -18.09
N ARG A 20 12.69 1.45 -17.29
CA ARG A 20 11.22 1.42 -17.25
C ARG A 20 10.73 1.47 -15.81
N TRP A 21 9.64 2.18 -15.57
CA TRP A 21 8.93 2.05 -14.30
C TRP A 21 7.92 0.89 -14.31
N ARG A 22 7.66 0.34 -13.13
CA ARG A 22 6.55 -0.58 -12.84
C ARG A 22 5.85 -0.14 -11.56
N LEU A 23 4.53 -0.15 -11.58
CA LEU A 23 3.71 -0.11 -10.37
C LEU A 23 3.43 -1.54 -9.96
N VAL A 24 3.83 -1.90 -8.74
CA VAL A 24 3.62 -3.23 -8.18
C VAL A 24 2.83 -3.11 -6.89
N GLU A 25 1.91 -4.04 -6.67
CA GLU A 25 1.11 -4.12 -5.45
C GLU A 25 1.51 -5.35 -4.66
N LEU A 26 1.78 -5.14 -3.37
CA LEU A 26 1.97 -6.21 -2.42
C LEU A 26 0.61 -6.77 -2.05
N GLY A 27 0.40 -8.05 -2.35
CA GLY A 27 -0.81 -8.78 -1.94
C GLY A 27 -0.83 -9.08 -0.44
N ASP A 28 -1.85 -9.84 -0.03
CA ASP A 28 -1.99 -10.29 1.35
C ASP A 28 -0.89 -11.30 1.73
N GLU A 29 0.04 -10.86 2.58
CA GLU A 29 1.14 -11.69 3.08
C GLU A 29 0.65 -12.90 3.90
N GLU A 30 -0.46 -12.77 4.64
CA GLU A 30 -1.04 -13.87 5.43
C GLU A 30 -1.60 -14.97 4.51
N LEU A 31 -2.07 -14.59 3.33
CA LEU A 31 -2.48 -15.51 2.26
C LEU A 31 -1.32 -15.95 1.36
N GLY A 32 -0.08 -15.59 1.69
CA GLY A 32 1.12 -15.91 0.91
C GLY A 32 1.15 -15.26 -0.47
N GLN A 33 0.40 -14.18 -0.68
CA GLN A 33 0.40 -13.45 -1.94
C GLN A 33 1.63 -12.55 -2.03
N GLY A 34 2.38 -12.68 -3.13
CA GLY A 34 3.56 -11.86 -3.40
C GLY A 34 3.21 -10.54 -4.10
N TRP A 35 4.24 -9.94 -4.70
CA TRP A 35 4.10 -8.75 -5.53
C TRP A 35 3.45 -9.06 -6.88
N SER A 36 2.45 -8.26 -7.26
CA SER A 36 1.81 -8.31 -8.57
C SER A 36 2.03 -7.02 -9.35
N VAL A 37 2.18 -7.09 -10.67
CA VAL A 37 2.37 -5.89 -11.51
C VAL A 37 1.01 -5.31 -11.87
N LEU A 38 0.77 -4.06 -11.48
CA LEU A 38 -0.46 -3.33 -11.82
C LEU A 38 -0.35 -2.63 -13.16
N ARG A 39 0.75 -1.91 -13.36
CA ARG A 39 1.04 -1.15 -14.58
C ARG A 39 2.53 -1.12 -14.85
N GLN A 40 2.88 -0.99 -16.12
CA GLN A 40 4.26 -0.84 -16.54
C GLN A 40 4.35 0.18 -17.68
N GLN A 41 5.47 0.89 -17.74
CA GLN A 41 5.79 1.73 -18.87
C GLN A 41 5.91 0.90 -20.18
N PRO A 42 5.21 1.27 -21.27
CA PRO A 42 5.25 0.51 -22.52
C PRO A 42 6.61 0.62 -23.25
N ARG A 43 7.29 1.77 -23.12
CA ARG A 43 8.59 2.04 -23.75
C ARG A 43 9.61 2.49 -22.71
N ALA A 44 10.87 2.10 -22.90
CA ALA A 44 11.95 2.52 -22.02
C ALA A 44 12.28 4.01 -22.19
N MET A 45 12.79 4.60 -21.11
CA MET A 45 13.32 5.96 -21.03
C MET A 45 14.85 5.90 -20.92
N LYS A 46 15.50 6.97 -21.37
CA LYS A 46 16.97 7.07 -21.39
C LYS A 46 17.61 7.26 -20.00
N THR A 47 16.82 7.60 -18.97
CA THR A 47 17.36 7.86 -17.64
C THR A 47 16.46 7.29 -16.55
N TYR A 48 17.09 6.79 -15.49
CA TYR A 48 16.42 6.31 -14.29
C TYR A 48 15.51 7.38 -13.68
N LYS A 49 16.00 8.62 -13.58
CA LYS A 49 15.25 9.78 -13.05
C LYS A 49 13.95 10.01 -13.83
N ALA A 50 14.00 9.95 -15.16
CA ALA A 50 12.80 10.15 -15.98
C ALA A 50 11.79 9.02 -15.77
N ALA A 51 12.24 7.77 -15.72
CA ALA A 51 11.37 6.62 -15.44
C ALA A 51 10.72 6.73 -14.06
N MET A 52 11.50 7.06 -13.02
CA MET A 52 11.00 7.25 -11.65
C MET A 52 9.93 8.33 -11.55
N ALA A 53 10.19 9.51 -12.14
CA ALA A 53 9.24 10.61 -12.13
C ALA A 53 7.95 10.27 -12.89
N ALA A 54 8.06 9.62 -14.05
CA ALA A 54 6.91 9.16 -14.81
C ALA A 54 6.09 8.11 -14.04
N GLY A 55 6.75 7.18 -13.35
CA GLY A 55 6.09 6.19 -12.51
C GLY A 55 5.33 6.82 -11.34
N LEU A 56 5.89 7.83 -10.69
CA LEU A 56 5.20 8.57 -9.63
C LEU A 56 3.94 9.26 -10.13
N VAL A 57 3.99 9.90 -11.31
CA VAL A 57 2.82 10.54 -11.93
C VAL A 57 1.73 9.50 -12.22
N GLU A 58 2.09 8.31 -12.69
CA GLU A 58 1.12 7.23 -12.94
C GLU A 58 0.51 6.69 -11.65
N LEU A 59 1.28 6.58 -10.56
CA LEU A 59 0.74 6.24 -9.24
C LEU A 59 -0.26 7.29 -8.78
N GLN A 60 0.07 8.58 -8.89
CA GLN A 60 -0.82 9.68 -8.47
C GLN A 60 -2.15 9.65 -9.23
N LYS A 61 -2.16 9.29 -10.53
CA LYS A 61 -3.39 9.14 -11.32
C LYS A 61 -4.33 8.04 -10.81
N MET A 62 -3.81 7.06 -10.05
CA MET A 62 -4.62 6.00 -9.45
C MET A 62 -5.27 6.42 -8.13
N ILE A 63 -4.90 7.60 -7.60
CA ILE A 63 -5.29 8.05 -6.27
C ILE A 63 -6.27 9.22 -6.43
N GLY A 64 -7.53 9.00 -6.04
CA GLY A 64 -8.55 10.06 -6.08
C GLY A 64 -8.30 11.18 -5.07
N ASP A 65 -7.71 10.84 -3.92
CA ASP A 65 -7.33 11.79 -2.86
C ASP A 65 -5.91 11.45 -2.36
N LEU A 66 -4.95 12.31 -2.68
CA LEU A 66 -3.53 12.10 -2.37
C LEU A 66 -3.23 12.19 -0.88
N ASP A 67 -4.07 12.87 -0.08
CA ASP A 67 -3.90 12.95 1.38
C ASP A 67 -4.31 11.61 2.04
N LEU A 68 -5.17 10.84 1.39
CA LEU A 68 -5.65 9.55 1.88
C LEU A 68 -4.92 8.36 1.26
N GLY A 69 -4.33 8.52 0.07
CA GLY A 69 -3.63 7.47 -0.67
C GLY A 69 -4.58 6.45 -1.33
N PRO A 70 -4.05 5.44 -2.02
CA PRO A 70 -4.85 4.44 -2.72
C PRO A 70 -5.51 3.49 -1.71
N ARG A 71 -6.83 3.37 -1.76
CA ARG A 71 -7.60 2.47 -0.88
C ARG A 71 -8.20 1.33 -1.68
N GLU A 72 -8.43 0.20 -1.03
CA GLU A 72 -9.25 -0.86 -1.60
C GLU A 72 -10.66 -0.32 -1.88
N GLU A 73 -11.29 -0.76 -2.96
CA GLU A 73 -12.70 -0.44 -3.18
C GLU A 73 -13.50 -1.21 -2.11
N GLU A 74 -14.30 -0.49 -1.31
CA GLU A 74 -15.22 -1.16 -0.39
C GLU A 74 -16.28 -1.88 -1.24
N GLU A 75 -16.06 -3.17 -1.52
CA GLU A 75 -17.09 -4.07 -2.07
C GLU A 75 -18.38 -3.86 -1.24
N PRO A 76 -19.52 -3.49 -1.86
CA PRO A 76 -20.77 -3.26 -1.16
C PRO A 76 -21.32 -4.61 -0.67
N GLY A 77 -20.81 -5.09 0.45
CA GLY A 77 -21.18 -6.40 1.01
C GLY A 77 -20.23 -6.96 2.06
N ARG A 78 -18.98 -6.49 2.18
CA ARG A 78 -18.10 -6.96 3.24
C ARG A 78 -18.46 -6.27 4.56
N ALA A 79 -19.44 -6.85 5.25
CA ALA A 79 -19.80 -6.47 6.61
C ALA A 79 -18.53 -6.39 7.46
N LYS A 80 -18.30 -5.23 8.08
CA LYS A 80 -17.22 -5.02 9.04
C LYS A 80 -17.28 -6.15 10.07
N PRO A 81 -16.19 -6.86 10.38
CA PRO A 81 -16.22 -7.81 11.48
C PRO A 81 -16.62 -7.02 12.73
N ALA A 82 -17.73 -7.41 13.34
CA ALA A 82 -18.23 -6.81 14.55
C ALA A 82 -17.08 -6.75 15.56
N LYS A 83 -16.79 -5.56 16.09
CA LYS A 83 -15.88 -5.39 17.22
C LYS A 83 -16.38 -6.34 18.32
N LYS A 84 -15.70 -7.47 18.50
CA LYS A 84 -15.89 -8.28 19.69
C LYS A 84 -15.39 -7.41 20.84
N SER A 85 -16.33 -6.89 21.62
CA SER A 85 -16.06 -6.33 22.93
C SER A 85 -15.48 -7.44 23.80
N GLY A 86 -14.17 -7.64 23.71
CA GLY A 86 -13.41 -8.44 24.66
C GLY A 86 -13.29 -7.70 26.00
N PRO A 87 -13.19 -8.43 27.12
CA PRO A 87 -13.37 -7.86 28.44
C PRO A 87 -12.23 -6.90 28.78
N VAL A 88 -12.56 -5.85 29.52
CA VAL A 88 -11.62 -4.90 30.12
C VAL A 88 -10.67 -5.70 31.02
N PHE A 89 -9.46 -5.98 30.53
CA PHE A 89 -8.38 -6.50 31.37
C PHE A 89 -7.86 -5.35 32.23
N GLY A 90 -8.21 -5.39 33.51
CA GLY A 90 -7.68 -4.49 34.53
C GLY A 90 -6.18 -4.72 34.73
N PHE A 91 -5.38 -3.77 34.25
CA PHE A 91 -3.99 -3.60 34.67
C PHE A 91 -3.97 -3.03 36.10
N GLY A 92 -3.93 -3.92 37.10
CA GLY A 92 -3.67 -3.55 38.50
C GLY A 92 -2.18 -3.25 38.70
N PHE A 93 -1.77 -2.01 38.45
CA PHE A 93 -0.40 -1.54 38.70
C PHE A 93 -0.40 -0.26 39.56
N GLY A 94 -0.22 -0.43 40.88
CA GLY A 94 0.11 0.60 41.89
C GLY A 94 -1.02 1.58 42.25
N LEU A 95 -1.19 2.14 43.45
CA LEU A 95 -0.28 2.46 44.57
C LEU A 95 -1.17 2.94 45.79
N PRO A 96 -0.61 3.31 46.97
CA PRO A 96 -1.03 2.89 48.32
C PRO A 96 -1.87 3.92 49.12
N LYS A 97 -2.43 3.54 50.29
CA LYS A 97 -2.09 4.06 51.65
C LYS A 97 -3.14 3.76 52.74
N LEU A 98 -2.59 3.56 53.95
CA LEU A 98 -3.04 3.90 55.31
C LEU A 98 -4.36 3.35 55.87
N GLY A 99 -4.23 2.63 56.98
CA GLY A 99 -5.26 2.24 57.93
C GLY A 99 -4.68 1.28 58.94
#